data_AF-A0A1A8R7B3-F1
#
_entry.id   AF-A0A1A8R7B3-F1
#
_cell.length_a   1.000
_cell.length_b   1.000
_cell.length_c   1.000
_cell.angle_alpha   90.00
_cell.angle_beta   90.00
_cell.angle_gamma   90.00
#
_symmetry.space_group_name_H-M   'P 1'
#
loop_
_entity.id
_entity.type
_entity.pdbx_description
1 polymer ?
#
loop_
_entity_poly.entity_id
_entity_poly.type
_entity_poly.pdbx_seq_one_letter_code
_entity_poly.pdbx_strand_id
1 'polypeptide(L)' 'ELKHATRNISPTNNQANIVDLHPASVYSIRMYSYNDIGKSEASKELTISTEEAQPDGPPMDVTLQAV' A
#
# COMPACT_ATOMS: atom_id res chain seq x y z
N GLU A 1 -7.11 -1.22 -12.50
CA GLU A 1 -5.67 -0.92 -12.51
C GLU A 1 -5.11 -0.93 -11.10
N LEU A 2 -3.91 -1.46 -10.88
CA LEU A 2 -3.22 -1.40 -9.58
C LEU A 2 -2.69 0.02 -9.40
N LYS A 3 -3.40 0.86 -8.65
CA LYS A 3 -3.07 2.30 -8.48
C LYS A 3 -1.71 2.54 -7.81
N HIS A 4 -1.21 1.56 -7.05
CA HIS A 4 0.06 1.65 -6.31
C HIS A 4 0.94 0.46 -6.70
N ALA A 5 1.71 0.58 -7.80
CA ALA A 5 2.60 -0.47 -8.28
C ALA A 5 3.93 0.09 -8.77
N THR A 6 5.04 -0.48 -8.30
CA THR A 6 6.38 -0.16 -8.77
C THR A 6 6.72 -1.04 -9.99
N ARG A 7 7.24 -0.45 -11.06
CA ARG A 7 7.59 -1.13 -12.33
C ARG A 7 9.03 -0.83 -12.73
N ASN A 8 9.58 -1.61 -13.67
CA ASN A 8 10.90 -1.41 -14.27
C ASN A 8 12.05 -1.39 -13.24
N ILE A 9 11.98 -2.28 -12.26
CA ILE A 9 13.04 -2.48 -11.27
C ILE A 9 14.19 -3.22 -11.96
N SER A 10 15.44 -2.77 -11.74
CA SER A 10 16.63 -3.44 -12.29
C SER A 10 16.63 -4.94 -11.93
N PRO A 11 17.03 -5.85 -12.85
CA PRO A 11 17.11 -7.28 -12.56
C PRO A 11 18.01 -7.66 -11.37
N THR A 12 18.96 -6.78 -11.02
CA THR A 12 19.87 -6.97 -9.89
C THR A 12 19.37 -6.34 -8.59
N ASN A 13 18.25 -5.63 -8.62
CA ASN A 13 17.71 -4.92 -7.48
C ASN A 13 16.62 -5.76 -6.82
N ASN A 14 16.83 -6.07 -5.54
CA ASN A 14 15.91 -6.89 -4.75
C ASN A 14 15.03 -6.05 -3.81
N GLN A 15 15.00 -4.73 -3.99
CA GLN A 15 14.24 -3.79 -3.17
C GLN A 15 13.45 -2.79 -4.02
N ALA A 16 12.27 -2.43 -3.53
CA ALA A 16 11.40 -1.42 -4.12
C ALA A 16 10.61 -0.70 -3.03
N ASN A 17 10.34 0.59 -3.27
CA ASN A 17 9.50 1.41 -2.41
C ASN A 17 8.14 1.63 -3.09
N ILE A 18 7.07 1.51 -2.32
CA ILE A 18 5.70 1.85 -2.73
C ILE A 18 5.33 3.09 -1.91
N VAL A 19 4.96 4.16 -2.60
CA VAL A 19 4.63 5.47 -2.00
C VAL A 19 3.14 5.77 -2.19
N ASP A 20 2.67 6.85 -1.57
CA ASP A 20 1.29 7.36 -1.68
C ASP A 20 0.23 6.33 -1.24
N LEU A 21 0.54 5.54 -0.21
CA LEU A 21 -0.42 4.66 0.45
C LEU A 21 -1.30 5.47 1.42
N HIS A 22 -2.56 5.07 1.56
CA HIS A 22 -3.46 5.68 2.54
C HIS A 22 -3.03 5.27 3.95
N PRO A 23 -3.05 6.20 4.94
CA PRO A 23 -2.87 5.86 6.35
C PRO A 23 -3.93 4.88 6.84
N ALA A 24 -3.65 4.22 7.98
CA ALA A 24 -4.59 3.33 8.67
C ALA A 24 -5.25 2.27 7.75
N SER A 25 -4.52 1.77 6.76
CA SER A 25 -5.05 0.92 5.69
C SER A 25 -4.27 -0.38 5.56
N VAL A 26 -4.98 -1.47 5.27
CA VAL A 26 -4.38 -2.80 5.07
C VAL A 26 -4.20 -3.08 3.58
N TYR A 27 -2.98 -3.46 3.19
CA TYR A 27 -2.60 -3.77 1.82
C TYR A 27 -2.12 -5.22 1.68
N SER A 28 -2.52 -5.88 0.60
CA SER A 28 -1.95 -7.15 0.13
C SER A 28 -0.99 -6.90 -1.04
N ILE A 29 0.27 -7.27 -0.87
CA ILE A 29 1.36 -7.04 -1.83
C ILE A 29 1.75 -8.36 -2.48
N ARG A 30 1.90 -8.34 -3.81
CA ARG A 30 2.41 -9.47 -4.62
C ARG A 30 3.42 -8.97 -5.64
N MET A 31 4.48 -9.72 -5.85
CA MET A 31 5.52 -9.44 -6.85
C MET A 31 5.37 -10.37 -8.05
N TYR A 32 5.72 -9.87 -9.23
CA TYR A 32 5.77 -10.62 -10.47
C TYR A 32 7.08 -10.31 -11.20
N SER A 33 7.71 -11.34 -11.74
CA SER A 33 8.88 -11.21 -12.60
C SER A 33 8.43 -11.15 -14.06
N TYR A 34 9.15 -10.41 -14.89
CA TYR A 34 8.89 -10.32 -16.32
C TYR A 34 10.19 -10.49 -17.11
N ASN A 35 10.12 -11.27 -18.18
CA ASN A 35 11.19 -11.41 -19.17
C ASN A 35 10.58 -11.39 -20.59
N ASP A 36 11.41 -11.56 -21.61
CA ASP A 36 10.96 -11.52 -23.02
C ASP A 36 9.93 -12.61 -23.39
N ILE A 37 9.84 -13.69 -22.62
CA ILE A 37 8.84 -14.75 -22.80
C ILE A 37 7.51 -14.32 -22.17
N GLY A 38 7.55 -13.63 -21.02
CA GLY A 38 6.38 -13.05 -20.39
C GLY A 38 6.49 -12.92 -18.88
N LYS A 39 5.31 -12.94 -18.24
CA LYS A 39 5.12 -12.71 -16.82
C LYS A 39 5.14 -14.01 -16.04
N SER A 40 5.78 -14.02 -14.87
CA SER A 40 5.74 -15.14 -13.93
C SER A 40 4.41 -15.25 -13.19
N GLU A 41 4.23 -16.36 -12.49
CA GLU A 41 3.25 -16.47 -11.41
C GLU A 41 3.52 -15.46 -10.29
N ALA A 42 2.49 -15.19 -9.49
CA ALA A 42 2.59 -14.29 -8.34
C ALA A 42 3.52 -14.87 -7.26
N SER A 43 4.27 -14.00 -6.58
CA SER A 43 4.92 -14.35 -5.32
C SER A 43 3.89 -14.73 -4.24
N LYS A 44 4.38 -15.25 -3.11
CA LYS A 44 3.61 -15.30 -1.88
C LYS A 44 3.08 -13.90 -1.54
N GLU A 45 1.82 -13.82 -1.12
CA GLU A 45 1.21 -12.59 -0.68
C GLU A 45 1.78 -12.13 0.67
N LEU A 46 2.06 -10.83 0.75
CA LEU A 46 2.45 -10.16 1.99
C LEU A 46 1.35 -9.18 2.39
N THR A 47 0.80 -9.33 3.58
CA THR A 47 -0.20 -8.40 4.14
C THR A 47 0.48 -7.43 5.09
N ILE A 48 0.29 -6.13 4.88
CA ILE A 48 0.84 -5.06 5.72
C ILE A 48 -0.25 -4.06 6.10
N SER A 49 -0.07 -3.37 7.23
CA SER A 49 -0.90 -2.21 7.62
C SER A 49 -0.04 -0.96 7.62
N THR A 50 -0.57 0.14 7.08
CA THR A 50 0.03 1.46 7.24
C THR A 50 -0.31 2.05 8.60
N GLU A 51 0.57 2.93 9.10
CA GLU A 51 0.37 3.65 10.35
C GLU A 51 -0.78 4.67 10.23
N GLU A 52 -1.36 5.04 11.37
CA GLU A 52 -2.35 6.12 11.43
C GLU A 52 -1.69 7.48 11.19
N ALA A 53 -2.43 8.39 10.57
CA ALA A 53 -2.04 9.79 10.44
C ALA A 53 -2.87 10.64 11.42
N GLN A 54 -2.41 11.87 11.66
CA GLN A 54 -3.22 12.85 12.40
C GLN A 54 -4.56 13.08 11.66
N PRO A 55 -5.68 13.23 12.38
CA PRO A 55 -6.95 13.58 11.76
C PRO A 55 -6.84 14.87 10.94
N ASP A 56 -7.50 14.90 9.78
CA ASP A 56 -7.49 16.05 8.84
C ASP A 56 -8.14 17.32 9.42
N GLY A 57 -8.84 17.20 10.55
CA GLY A 57 -9.54 18.31 11.17
C GLY A 57 -10.01 18.02 12.59
N PRO A 58 -10.57 19.04 13.25
CA PRO A 58 -11.18 18.87 14.57
C PRO A 58 -12.39 17.92 14.50
N PRO A 59 -12.82 17.36 15.64
CA PRO A 59 -14.05 16.57 15.70
C PRO A 59 -15.25 17.38 15.18
N MET A 60 -16.06 16.75 14.34
CA MET A 60 -17.35 17.28 13.91
C MET A 60 -18.48 16.64 14.74
N ASP A 61 -19.65 17.28 14.77
CA ASP A 61 -20.86 16.76 15.43
C ASP A 61 -20.75 16.52 16.94
N VAL A 62 -20.06 17.43 17.65
CA VAL A 62 -19.95 17.40 19.11
C VAL A 62 -21.31 17.72 19.76
N THR A 63 -21.87 16.75 20.49
CA THR A 63 -23.08 16.95 21.31
C THR A 63 -22.74 16.97 22.80
N LEU A 64 -23.35 17.89 23.54
CA LEU A 64 -23.21 17.99 24.99
C LEU A 64 -24.33 17.20 25.68
N GLN A 65 -23.97 16.35 26.64
CA GLN A 65 -24.92 15.67 27.51
C GLN A 65 -24.73 16.18 28.95
N ALA A 66 -25.80 16.68 29.57
CA ALA A 66 -25.76 17.11 30.97
C ALA A 66 -25.60 15.89 31.90
N VAL A 67 -24.80 16.05 32.96
CA VAL A 67 -24.56 15.05 34.01
C VAL A 67 -25.55 15.24 35.14
#